data_AF-A0A455U1V0-F1
#
_entry.id   AF-A0A455U1V0-F1
#
_cell.length_a   1.000
_cell.length_b   1.000
_cell.length_c   1.000
_cell.angle_alpha   90.00
_cell.angle_beta   90.00
_cell.angle_gamma   90.00
#
_symmetry.space_group_name_H-M   'P 1'
#
loop_
_entity.id
_entity.type
_entity.pdbx_description
1 polymer ?
#
loop_
_entity_poly.entity_id
_entity_poly.type
_entity_poly.pdbx_seq_one_letter_code
_entity_poly.pdbx_strand_id
1 'polypeptide(L)'
;MASRIPQLESVVFQQQLGTLADKARRSTAIATFIAERISGDISHAQRAVALAKCDLVTEMVLEFPELQGTMGRYYAEQDGEASDVSQALEEQYLPVLLPIPFRKARQGKH
;
A
#
# COMPACT_ATOMS: atom_id res chain seq x y z
N MET A 1 7.50 8.77 1.58
CA MET A 1 6.77 7.83 0.71
C MET A 1 6.80 8.32 -0.72
N ALA A 2 6.18 9.45 -1.08
CA ALA A 2 6.14 9.92 -2.46
C ALA A 2 7.53 10.09 -3.13
N SER A 3 8.51 10.60 -2.38
CA SER A 3 9.90 10.75 -2.85
C SER A 3 10.60 9.43 -3.18
N ARG A 4 10.06 8.29 -2.72
CA ARG A 4 10.63 6.95 -2.93
C ARG A 4 10.01 6.21 -4.11
N ILE A 5 8.93 6.75 -4.71
CA ILE A 5 8.30 6.16 -5.90
C ILE A 5 9.32 5.89 -7.02
N PRO A 6 10.25 6.81 -7.36
CA PRO A 6 11.24 6.55 -8.42
C PRO A 6 12.17 5.37 -8.11
N GLN A 7 12.39 5.06 -6.83
CA GLN A 7 13.25 3.93 -6.44
C GLN A 7 12.59 2.58 -6.75
N LEU A 8 11.25 2.53 -6.91
CA LEU A 8 10.55 1.31 -7.31
C LEU A 8 10.79 0.93 -8.78
N GLU A 9 11.32 1.85 -9.60
CA GLU A 9 11.71 1.55 -10.99
C GLU A 9 12.94 0.65 -11.07
N SER A 10 13.75 0.55 -10.02
CA SER A 10 14.88 -0.38 -10.00
C SER A 10 14.52 -1.75 -9.40
N VAL A 11 13.35 -1.88 -8.78
CA VAL A 11 12.92 -3.13 -8.13
C VAL A 11 12.15 -4.00 -9.12
N VAL A 12 12.82 -5.02 -9.65
CA VAL A 12 12.21 -5.99 -10.59
C VAL A 12 11.10 -6.77 -9.88
N PHE A 13 9.89 -6.72 -10.43
CA PHE A 13 8.75 -7.52 -9.96
C PHE A 13 8.74 -8.90 -10.63
N GLN A 14 8.79 -8.93 -11.96
CA GLN A 14 8.89 -10.15 -12.76
C GLN A 14 9.45 -9.79 -14.13
N GLN A 15 10.32 -10.61 -14.71
CA GLN A 15 11.05 -10.30 -15.96
C GLN A 15 10.17 -9.78 -17.10
N GLN A 16 8.98 -10.34 -17.31
CA GLN A 16 8.06 -9.92 -18.38
C GLN A 16 7.09 -8.79 -17.97
N LEU A 17 6.92 -8.54 -16.67
CA LEU A 17 5.96 -7.56 -16.14
C LEU A 17 6.64 -6.29 -15.61
N GLY A 18 7.97 -6.22 -15.69
CA GLY A 18 8.78 -5.07 -15.32
C GLY A 18 8.97 -4.95 -13.81
N THR A 19 8.84 -3.72 -13.34
CA THR A 19 9.24 -3.25 -12.01
C THR A 19 8.04 -3.15 -11.06
N LEU A 20 8.30 -2.88 -9.78
CA LEU A 20 7.23 -2.54 -8.83
C LEU A 20 6.51 -1.25 -9.20
N ALA A 21 7.22 -0.26 -9.77
CA ALA A 21 6.59 0.95 -10.32
C ALA A 21 5.63 0.61 -11.48
N ASP A 22 6.02 -0.29 -12.39
CA ASP A 22 5.15 -0.75 -13.49
C ASP A 22 3.91 -1.46 -12.96
N LYS A 23 4.08 -2.29 -11.92
CA LYS A 23 2.97 -2.95 -11.24
C LYS A 23 2.02 -1.94 -10.62
N ALA A 24 2.52 -0.95 -9.89
CA ALA A 24 1.69 0.10 -9.30
C ALA A 24 0.90 0.87 -10.36
N ARG A 25 1.54 1.27 -11.47
CA ARG A 25 0.85 1.91 -12.61
C ARG A 25 -0.31 1.07 -13.14
N ARG A 26 -0.10 -0.24 -13.36
CA ARG A 26 -1.18 -1.14 -13.81
C ARG A 26 -2.28 -1.30 -12.76
N SER A 27 -1.92 -1.42 -11.49
CA SER A 27 -2.89 -1.56 -10.39
C SER A 27 -3.79 -0.33 -10.21
N THR A 28 -3.37 0.85 -10.69
CA THR A 28 -4.14 2.09 -10.57
C THR A 28 -5.50 1.99 -11.26
N ALA A 29 -5.55 1.36 -12.44
CA ALA A 29 -6.80 1.15 -13.18
C ALA A 29 -7.77 0.23 -12.39
N ILE A 30 -7.25 -0.83 -11.78
CA ILE A 30 -8.05 -1.77 -10.99
C ILE A 30 -8.57 -1.11 -9.72
N ALA A 31 -7.72 -0.38 -8.99
CA ALA A 31 -8.12 0.30 -7.77
C ALA A 31 -9.18 1.39 -8.04
N THR A 32 -9.01 2.16 -9.12
CA THR A 32 -9.99 3.16 -9.58
C THR A 32 -11.34 2.48 -9.88
N PHE A 33 -11.32 1.41 -10.68
CA PHE A 33 -12.54 0.66 -11.03
C PHE A 33 -13.26 0.09 -9.81
N ILE A 34 -12.53 -0.43 -8.82
CA ILE A 34 -13.13 -0.96 -7.59
C ILE A 34 -13.71 0.19 -6.76
N ALA A 35 -12.97 1.27 -6.55
CA ALA A 35 -13.41 2.43 -5.78
C ALA A 35 -14.73 3.01 -6.34
N GLU A 36 -14.83 3.16 -7.67
CA GLU A 36 -16.07 3.59 -8.33
C GLU A 36 -17.27 2.69 -8.00
N ARG A 37 -17.09 1.37 -8.04
CA ARG A 37 -18.19 0.40 -7.84
C ARG A 37 -18.66 0.30 -6.40
N ILE A 38 -17.79 0.59 -5.44
CA ILE A 38 -18.14 0.58 -4.01
C ILE A 38 -18.45 1.97 -3.48
N SER A 39 -18.47 3.00 -4.34
CA SER A 39 -18.61 4.41 -3.94
C SER A 39 -17.53 4.87 -2.93
N GLY A 40 -16.30 4.35 -3.09
CA GLY A 40 -15.13 4.77 -2.33
C GLY A 40 -14.43 5.99 -2.95
N ASP A 41 -13.48 6.58 -2.22
CA ASP A 41 -12.71 7.72 -2.72
C ASP A 41 -11.67 7.26 -3.75
N ILE A 42 -11.88 7.66 -5.01
CA ILE A 42 -11.01 7.33 -6.14
C ILE A 42 -9.62 7.94 -5.98
N SER A 43 -9.54 9.19 -5.49
CA SER A 43 -8.27 9.90 -5.31
C SER A 43 -7.41 9.17 -4.28
N HIS A 44 -8.02 8.75 -3.17
CA HIS A 44 -7.32 8.00 -2.13
C HIS A 44 -6.90 6.61 -2.61
N ALA A 45 -7.75 5.91 -3.38
CA ALA A 45 -7.40 4.63 -3.98
C ALA A 45 -6.19 4.74 -4.93
N GLN A 46 -6.18 5.76 -5.80
CA GLN A 46 -5.06 6.05 -6.69
C GLN A 46 -3.80 6.41 -5.91
N ARG A 47 -3.93 7.22 -4.86
CA ARG A 47 -2.81 7.60 -4.00
C ARG A 47 -2.21 6.41 -3.27
N ALA A 48 -3.04 5.54 -2.70
CA ALA A 48 -2.60 4.32 -2.02
C ALA A 48 -1.83 3.40 -2.97
N VAL A 49 -2.31 3.22 -4.21
CA VAL A 49 -1.59 2.43 -5.23
C VAL A 49 -0.28 3.07 -5.63
N ALA A 50 -0.24 4.40 -5.81
CA ALA A 50 0.99 5.10 -6.17
C ALA A 50 2.10 4.95 -5.10
N LEU A 51 1.71 4.89 -3.84
CA LEU A 51 2.63 4.70 -2.70
C LEU A 51 2.86 3.23 -2.35
N ALA A 52 2.15 2.30 -3.00
CA ALA A 52 2.22 0.88 -2.67
C ALA A 52 3.65 0.36 -2.81
N LYS A 53 4.10 -0.40 -1.81
CA LYS A 53 5.44 -1.01 -1.73
C LYS A 53 6.61 -0.03 -1.62
N CYS A 54 6.37 1.29 -1.47
CA CYS A 54 7.43 2.26 -1.22
C CYS A 54 8.18 2.02 0.11
N ASP A 55 7.59 1.25 1.02
CA ASP A 55 8.22 0.82 2.25
C ASP A 55 9.36 -0.17 2.02
N LEU A 56 9.30 -1.00 0.98
CA LEU A 56 10.31 -2.04 0.67
C LEU A 56 11.70 -1.48 0.36
N VAL A 57 11.78 -0.21 -0.06
CA VAL A 57 13.04 0.47 -0.40
C VAL A 57 13.56 1.34 0.75
N THR A 58 12.99 1.20 1.94
CA THR A 58 13.46 1.91 3.14
C THR A 58 14.50 1.07 3.87
N GLU A 59 15.54 1.72 4.41
CA GLU A 59 16.58 1.04 5.19
C GLU A 59 15.99 0.16 6.30
N MET A 60 14.98 0.67 7.01
CA MET A 60 14.27 -0.07 8.06
C MET A 60 13.67 -1.40 7.57
N VAL A 61 13.03 -1.43 6.40
CA VAL A 61 12.39 -2.66 5.88
C VAL A 61 13.40 -3.57 5.19
N LEU A 62 14.48 -3.00 4.62
CA LEU A 62 15.60 -3.78 4.12
C LEU A 62 16.30 -4.56 5.25
N GLU A 63 16.43 -3.96 6.43
CA GLU A 63 16.97 -4.63 7.62
C GLU A 63 15.94 -5.55 8.30
N PHE A 64 14.66 -5.16 8.34
CA PHE A 64 13.58 -5.89 9.03
C PHE A 64 12.35 -6.09 8.11
N PRO A 65 12.36 -7.13 7.25
CA PRO A 65 11.28 -7.37 6.28
C PRO A 65 9.89 -7.59 6.91
N GLU A 66 9.83 -8.03 8.16
CA GLU A 66 8.59 -8.20 8.92
C GLU A 66 7.87 -6.87 9.21
N LEU A 67 8.57 -5.74 9.11
CA LEU A 67 8.02 -4.41 9.32
C LEU A 67 7.35 -3.81 8.07
N GLN A 68 7.37 -4.52 6.94
CA GLN A 68 6.63 -4.11 5.74
C GLN A 68 5.14 -3.90 6.05
N GLY A 69 4.52 -2.95 5.36
CA GLY A 69 3.16 -2.51 5.65
C GLY A 69 3.06 -1.60 6.87
N THR A 70 3.54 -2.05 8.04
CA THR A 70 3.54 -1.24 9.28
C THR A 70 4.34 0.04 9.09
N MET A 71 5.57 -0.08 8.56
CA MET A 71 6.41 1.08 8.26
C MET A 71 5.87 1.90 7.10
N GLY A 72 5.20 1.26 6.12
CA GLY A 72 4.53 1.97 5.03
C GLY A 72 3.45 2.93 5.54
N ARG A 73 2.58 2.45 6.44
CA ARG A 73 1.58 3.29 7.12
C ARG A 73 2.24 4.40 7.94
N TYR A 74 3.23 4.06 8.76
CA TYR A 74 3.90 5.05 9.61
C TYR A 74 4.52 6.18 8.78
N TYR A 75 5.27 5.85 7.72
CA TYR A 75 5.87 6.87 6.87
C TYR A 75 4.83 7.69 6.09
N ALA A 76 3.72 7.09 5.67
CA ALA A 76 2.64 7.83 5.01
C ALA A 76 1.95 8.81 5.96
N GLU A 77 1.69 8.40 7.21
CA GLU A 77 1.16 9.29 8.25
C GLU A 77 2.13 10.46 8.54
N GLN A 78 3.43 10.18 8.62
CA GLN A 78 4.45 11.22 8.82
C GLN A 78 4.55 12.20 7.64
N ASP A 79 4.29 11.73 6.42
CA ASP A 79 4.25 12.57 5.21
C ASP A 79 2.95 13.36 5.06
N GLY A 80 1.97 13.17 5.97
CA GLY A 80 0.68 13.86 5.93
C GLY A 80 -0.33 13.26 4.95
N GLU A 81 -0.18 11.99 4.56
CA GLU A 81 -1.17 11.29 3.75
C GLU A 81 -2.50 11.09 4.51
N ALA A 82 -3.59 10.96 3.77
CA ALA A 82 -4.90 10.68 4.35
C ALA A 82 -4.90 9.36 5.14
N SER A 83 -5.71 9.29 6.20
CA SER A 83 -5.72 8.13 7.11
C SER A 83 -6.06 6.81 6.42
N ASP A 84 -6.95 6.84 5.44
CA ASP A 84 -7.36 5.67 4.67
C ASP A 84 -6.30 5.24 3.63
N VAL A 85 -5.58 6.20 3.04
CA VAL A 85 -4.38 5.92 2.23
C VAL A 85 -3.34 5.19 3.09
N SER A 86 -3.01 5.75 4.26
CA SER A 86 -2.04 5.16 5.19
C SER A 86 -2.47 3.78 5.66
N GLN A 87 -3.75 3.59 5.99
CA GLN A 87 -4.31 2.30 6.36
C GLN A 87 -4.20 1.29 5.21
N ALA A 88 -4.55 1.67 3.98
CA ALA A 88 -4.44 0.79 2.82
C ALA A 88 -2.99 0.31 2.58
N LEU A 89 -2.00 1.13 2.92
CA LEU A 89 -0.58 0.75 2.80
C LEU A 89 -0.16 -0.37 3.75
N GLU A 90 -0.76 -0.46 4.94
CA GLU A 90 -0.58 -1.58 5.87
C GLU A 90 -1.41 -2.80 5.42
N GLU A 91 -2.68 -2.57 5.07
CA GLU A 91 -3.63 -3.65 4.79
C GLU A 91 -3.35 -4.41 3.48
N GLN A 92 -2.61 -3.84 2.53
CA GLN A 92 -2.21 -4.54 1.30
C GLN A 92 -1.32 -5.78 1.52
N TYR A 93 -0.82 -5.98 2.75
CA TYR A 93 -0.06 -7.15 3.15
C TYR A 93 -0.91 -8.18 3.90
N LEU A 94 -2.22 -7.94 4.07
CA LEU A 94 -3.14 -8.82 4.79
C LEU A 94 -3.85 -9.86 3.89
N PRO A 95 -4.22 -11.03 4.46
CA PRO A 95 -3.76 -11.52 5.76
C PRO A 95 -2.31 -12.02 5.64
N VAL A 96 -1.40 -11.43 6.41
CA VAL A 96 -0.11 -12.07 6.67
C VAL A 96 -0.46 -13.39 7.36
N LEU A 97 0.16 -14.51 6.99
CA LEU A 97 -0.02 -15.85 7.60
C LEU A 97 0.47 -15.90 9.07
N LEU A 98 0.09 -14.92 9.89
CA LEU A 98 0.32 -14.85 11.33
C LEU A 98 -0.99 -15.18 12.08
N PRO A 99 -0.92 -15.87 13.24
CA PRO A 99 -2.08 -16.32 14.01
C PRO A 99 -2.73 -15.19 14.82
N ILE A 100 -2.89 -14.00 14.22
CA ILE A 100 -3.57 -12.88 14.86
C ILE A 100 -5.07 -13.05 14.59
N PRO A 101 -5.93 -13.10 15.63
CA PRO A 101 -7.36 -13.20 15.42
C PRO A 101 -7.84 -12.02 14.59
N PHE A 102 -8.51 -12.33 13.47
CA PHE A 102 -9.14 -11.39 12.56
C PHE A 102 -9.84 -10.29 13.38
N ARG A 103 -9.37 -9.03 13.27
CA ARG A 103 -10.01 -7.89 13.92
C ARG A 103 -11.48 -7.92 13.52
N LYS A 104 -12.39 -8.15 14.48
CA LYS A 104 -13.84 -8.01 14.25
C LYS A 104 -14.06 -6.65 13.59
N ALA A 105 -14.68 -6.66 12.41
CA ALA A 105 -15.16 -5.47 11.76
C ALA A 105 -15.88 -4.59 12.80
N ARG A 106 -15.56 -3.28 12.82
CA ARG A 106 -16.21 -2.30 13.69
C ARG A 106 -17.72 -2.50 13.54
N GLN A 107 -18.39 -3.00 14.57
CA GLN A 107 -19.84 -3.05 14.62
C GLN A 107 -20.32 -1.60 14.59
N GLY A 108 -20.99 -1.23 13.50
CA GLY A 108 -21.75 0.01 13.42
C GLY A 108 -22.78 0.02 14.54
N LYS A 109 -22.78 1.09 15.33
CA LYS A 109 -23.86 1.39 16.27
C LYS A 109 -25.04 1.92 15.46
N HIS A 110 -26.12 1.15 15.42
CA HIS A 110 -27.48 1.64 15.27
C HIS A 110 -28.35 0.97 16.33
#